data_AF-A0A3B0Y8M5-F1
#
_entry.id   AF-A0A3B0Y8M5-F1
#
_cell.length_a   1.000
_cell.length_b   1.000
_cell.length_c   1.000
_cell.angle_alpha   90.00
_cell.angle_beta   90.00
_cell.angle_gamma   90.00
#
_symmetry.space_group_name_H-M   'P 1'
#
loop_
_entity.id
_entity.type
_entity.pdbx_description
1 polymer ?
#
loop_
_entity_poly.entity_id
_entity_poly.type
_entity_poly.pdbx_seq_one_letter_code
_entity_poly.pdbx_strand_id
1 'polypeptide(L)'
;MDQLFNNRETAVSVWVFIFICWAFSKKEIRESIKQVLVAFCHRAILTIFALMAGYVYLTVDFLSSTGLWDLEQLKNTIMWFIFVASVELFKANTIHEEKGYFKKSIKGHFKLLVILEFIVAFQSFSLVAELIIVPISTLAVLLLAFAEAKEEYKSVENLMTWMLSIFGIFMVFFALYFISISFDDFSQSKTLMNFSIPIILSIFLLPFIFIISIYMLYERILVRVNIYTEDRLYRLYAKLKGLIYFKRDYKSLNDWISFSCVSDFESRKTIDESIISFKNSADKRV
;
A
#
# COMPACT_ATOMS: atom_id res chain seq x y z
N MET A 1 29.02 -17.18 -15.82
CA MET A 1 27.59 -17.49 -15.60
C MET A 1 27.05 -16.31 -14.84
N ASP A 2 26.34 -15.40 -15.52
CA ASP A 2 25.76 -14.24 -14.87
C ASP A 2 24.76 -14.74 -13.83
N GLN A 3 25.04 -14.48 -12.55
CA GLN A 3 24.11 -14.80 -11.47
C GLN A 3 22.89 -13.90 -11.63
N LEU A 4 21.80 -14.48 -12.13
CA LEU A 4 20.51 -13.81 -12.35
C LEU A 4 19.90 -13.29 -11.03
N PHE A 5 20.33 -13.87 -9.91
CA PHE A 5 19.93 -13.52 -8.55
C PHE A 5 21.12 -13.23 -7.66
N ASN A 6 20.98 -12.21 -6.80
CA ASN A 6 21.99 -11.87 -5.81
C ASN A 6 21.92 -12.80 -4.59
N ASN A 7 22.94 -12.82 -3.73
CA ASN A 7 22.97 -13.69 -2.53
C ASN A 7 21.78 -13.45 -1.61
N ARG A 8 21.34 -12.20 -1.47
CA ARG A 8 20.14 -11.84 -0.69
C ARG A 8 18.88 -12.46 -1.27
N GLU A 9 18.66 -12.30 -2.58
CA GLU A 9 17.49 -12.85 -3.26
C GLU A 9 17.48 -14.37 -3.19
N THR A 10 18.67 -14.98 -3.25
CA THR A 10 18.85 -16.42 -3.06
C THR A 10 18.48 -16.83 -1.64
N ALA A 11 18.98 -16.13 -0.61
CA ALA A 11 18.67 -16.42 0.78
C ALA A 11 17.17 -16.24 1.11
N VAL A 12 16.56 -15.15 0.61
CA VAL A 12 15.11 -14.91 0.73
C VAL A 12 14.34 -16.03 0.04
N SER A 13 14.73 -16.43 -1.18
CA SER A 13 14.07 -17.52 -1.90
C SER A 13 14.15 -18.85 -1.14
N VAL A 14 15.29 -19.17 -0.54
CA VAL A 14 15.47 -20.36 0.29
C VAL A 14 14.52 -20.33 1.50
N TRP A 15 14.48 -19.23 2.24
CA TRP A 15 13.61 -19.14 3.43
C TRP A 15 12.12 -19.10 3.08
N VAL A 16 11.74 -18.41 2.01
CA VAL A 16 10.36 -18.40 1.49
C VAL A 16 9.96 -19.82 1.06
N PHE A 17 10.84 -20.56 0.39
CA PHE A 17 10.58 -21.94 0.02
C PHE A 17 10.37 -22.83 1.25
N ILE A 18 11.25 -22.75 2.25
CA ILE A 18 11.11 -23.48 3.52
C ILE A 18 9.78 -23.15 4.20
N PHE A 19 9.45 -21.86 4.28
CA PHE A 19 8.20 -21.39 4.88
C PHE A 19 6.97 -21.90 4.13
N ILE A 20 6.98 -21.86 2.80
CA ILE A 20 5.91 -22.39 1.95
C ILE A 20 5.76 -23.90 2.16
N CYS A 21 6.84 -24.68 2.14
CA CYS A 21 6.78 -26.12 2.38
C CYS A 21 6.16 -26.44 3.75
N TRP A 22 6.55 -25.71 4.80
CA TRP A 22 5.96 -25.84 6.13
C TRP A 22 4.48 -25.43 6.16
N ALA A 23 4.14 -24.29 5.56
CA ALA A 23 2.79 -23.76 5.49
C ALA A 23 1.82 -24.73 4.79
N PHE A 24 2.21 -25.26 3.63
CA PHE A 24 1.40 -26.20 2.86
C PHE A 24 1.29 -27.59 3.50
N SER A 25 2.17 -27.92 4.45
CA SER A 25 2.05 -29.14 5.26
C SER A 25 0.87 -29.09 6.24
N LYS A 26 0.31 -27.90 6.51
CA LYS A 26 -0.85 -27.71 7.40
C LYS A 26 -2.13 -27.54 6.57
N LYS A 27 -3.13 -28.40 6.81
CA LYS A 27 -4.42 -28.39 6.09
C LYS A 27 -5.15 -27.04 6.24
N GLU A 28 -5.19 -26.52 7.47
CA GLU A 28 -5.84 -25.23 7.79
C GLU A 28 -5.23 -24.07 6.99
N ILE A 29 -3.90 -24.00 6.92
CA ILE A 29 -3.19 -22.94 6.18
C ILE A 29 -3.51 -23.05 4.68
N ARG A 30 -3.54 -24.25 4.12
CA ARG A 30 -3.88 -24.46 2.70
C ARG A 30 -5.30 -23.99 2.38
N GLU A 31 -6.27 -24.25 3.26
CA GLU A 31 -7.65 -23.78 3.08
C GLU A 31 -7.73 -22.25 3.17
N SER A 32 -7.05 -21.63 4.14
CA SER A 32 -6.96 -20.18 4.27
C SER A 32 -6.29 -19.51 3.07
N ILE A 33 -5.18 -20.06 2.56
CA ILE A 33 -4.50 -19.54 1.35
C ILE A 33 -5.45 -19.56 0.16
N LYS A 34 -6.22 -20.65 -0.02
CA LYS A 34 -7.19 -20.73 -1.11
C LYS A 34 -8.26 -19.64 -0.99
N GLN A 35 -8.77 -19.39 0.20
CA GLN A 35 -9.75 -18.32 0.42
C GLN A 35 -9.16 -16.93 0.13
N VAL A 36 -7.93 -16.67 0.56
CA VAL A 36 -7.21 -15.42 0.28
C VAL A 36 -7.01 -15.22 -1.22
N LEU A 37 -6.59 -16.25 -1.95
CA LEU A 37 -6.40 -16.18 -3.41
C LEU A 37 -7.73 -15.93 -4.14
N VAL A 38 -8.80 -16.59 -3.73
CA VAL A 38 -10.15 -16.36 -4.30
C VAL A 38 -10.61 -14.93 -4.02
N ALA A 39 -10.40 -14.43 -2.81
CA ALA A 39 -10.74 -13.05 -2.43
C ALA A 39 -9.92 -12.04 -3.24
N PHE A 40 -8.61 -12.26 -3.40
CA PHE A 40 -7.73 -11.40 -4.19
C PHE A 40 -8.13 -11.33 -5.66
N CYS A 41 -8.58 -12.45 -6.23
CA CYS A 41 -9.10 -12.52 -7.60
C CYS A 41 -10.50 -11.91 -7.79
N HIS A 42 -11.06 -11.24 -6.78
CA HIS A 42 -12.31 -10.52 -6.94
C HIS A 42 -12.13 -9.32 -7.89
N ARG A 43 -13.10 -9.12 -8.78
CA ARG A 43 -13.05 -8.10 -9.85
C ARG A 43 -12.65 -6.70 -9.37
N ALA A 44 -13.08 -6.30 -8.17
CA ALA A 44 -12.78 -4.97 -7.61
C ALA A 44 -11.28 -4.80 -7.33
N ILE A 45 -10.66 -5.81 -6.69
CA ILE A 45 -9.23 -5.80 -6.38
C ILE A 45 -8.43 -5.85 -7.69
N LEU A 46 -8.75 -6.78 -8.59
CA LEU A 46 -8.07 -6.89 -9.89
C LEU A 46 -8.18 -5.61 -10.72
N THR A 47 -9.32 -4.92 -10.71
CA THR A 47 -9.50 -3.65 -11.44
C THR A 47 -8.57 -2.58 -10.89
N ILE A 48 -8.46 -2.44 -9.57
CA ILE A 48 -7.58 -1.45 -8.94
C ILE A 48 -6.11 -1.79 -9.21
N PHE A 49 -5.72 -3.07 -9.13
CA PHE A 49 -4.37 -3.52 -9.49
C PHE A 49 -4.04 -3.28 -10.97
N ALA A 50 -4.99 -3.50 -11.87
CA ALA A 50 -4.82 -3.20 -13.30
C ALA A 50 -4.66 -1.70 -13.55
N LEU A 51 -5.43 -0.86 -12.86
CA LEU A 51 -5.27 0.60 -12.90
C LEU A 51 -3.91 1.03 -12.36
N MET A 52 -3.44 0.42 -11.26
CA MET A 52 -2.12 0.68 -10.69
C MET A 52 -1.01 0.28 -11.66
N ALA A 53 -1.13 -0.89 -12.30
CA ALA A 53 -0.18 -1.35 -13.31
C ALA A 53 -0.13 -0.40 -14.52
N GLY A 54 -1.28 0.05 -15.01
CA GLY A 54 -1.36 1.05 -16.08
C GLY A 54 -0.73 2.39 -15.70
N TYR A 55 -0.96 2.86 -14.47
CA TYR A 55 -0.34 4.08 -13.95
C TYR A 55 1.18 3.96 -13.83
N VAL A 56 1.67 2.83 -13.30
CA VAL A 56 3.10 2.57 -13.18
C VAL A 56 3.76 2.44 -14.55
N TYR A 57 3.10 1.80 -15.52
CA TYR A 57 3.58 1.75 -16.90
C TYR A 57 3.77 3.15 -17.48
N LEU A 58 2.77 4.04 -17.36
CA LEU A 58 2.88 5.43 -17.83
C LEU A 58 3.99 6.20 -17.10
N THR A 59 4.19 5.93 -15.82
CA THR A 59 5.26 6.54 -15.02
C THR A 59 6.63 6.08 -15.51
N VAL A 60 6.80 4.78 -15.76
CA VAL A 60 8.03 4.19 -16.28
C VAL A 60 8.34 4.70 -17.69
N ASP A 61 7.34 4.78 -18.56
CA ASP A 61 7.47 5.35 -19.92
C ASP A 61 7.94 6.82 -19.89
N PHE A 62 7.37 7.61 -18.99
CA PHE A 62 7.81 8.98 -18.73
C PHE A 62 9.25 9.05 -18.21
N LEU A 63 9.63 8.17 -17.26
CA LEU A 63 10.99 8.12 -16.74
C LEU A 63 12.00 7.64 -17.79
N SER A 64 11.60 6.71 -18.66
CA SER A 64 12.44 6.24 -19.76
C SER A 64 12.71 7.37 -20.76
N SER A 65 11.69 8.16 -21.09
CA SER A 65 11.81 9.34 -21.97
C SER A 65 12.75 10.42 -21.42
N THR A 66 12.93 10.50 -20.10
CA THR A 66 13.85 11.44 -19.44
C THR A 66 15.25 10.86 -19.20
N GLY A 67 15.49 9.62 -19.61
CA GLY A 67 16.75 8.90 -19.37
C GLY A 67 16.95 8.48 -17.92
N LEU A 68 15.90 8.50 -17.09
CA LEU A 68 15.94 8.11 -15.68
C LEU A 68 15.60 6.63 -15.44
N TRP A 69 15.18 5.89 -16.47
CA TRP A 69 14.87 4.46 -16.41
C TRP A 69 15.30 3.72 -17.69
N ASP A 70 15.86 2.52 -17.55
CA ASP A 70 16.22 1.58 -18.62
C ASP A 70 15.68 0.15 -18.30
N LEU A 71 15.67 -0.75 -19.29
CA LEU A 71 15.25 -2.15 -19.15
C LEU A 71 16.03 -2.91 -18.08
N GLU A 72 17.26 -2.49 -17.77
CA GLU A 72 18.06 -3.05 -16.68
C GLU A 72 17.40 -2.85 -15.30
N GLN A 73 16.59 -1.80 -15.12
CA GLN A 73 15.86 -1.51 -13.88
C GLN A 73 14.53 -2.28 -13.77
N LEU A 74 14.11 -3.00 -14.82
CA LEU A 74 12.81 -3.68 -14.87
C LEU A 74 12.60 -4.63 -13.68
N LYS A 75 13.65 -5.39 -13.31
CA LYS A 75 13.60 -6.31 -12.17
C LYS A 75 13.27 -5.56 -10.87
N ASN A 76 13.90 -4.42 -10.64
CA ASN A 76 13.67 -3.59 -9.46
C ASN A 76 12.28 -2.96 -9.47
N THR A 77 11.79 -2.52 -10.62
CA THR A 77 10.43 -2.00 -10.77
C THR A 77 9.37 -3.06 -10.46
N ILE A 78 9.55 -4.30 -10.92
CA ILE A 78 8.63 -5.41 -10.63
C ILE A 78 8.65 -5.75 -9.13
N MET A 79 9.83 -5.87 -8.52
CA MET A 79 9.98 -6.11 -7.09
C MET A 79 9.28 -5.01 -6.28
N TRP A 80 9.54 -3.74 -6.62
CA TRP A 80 8.91 -2.58 -5.99
C TRP A 80 7.38 -2.61 -6.14
N PHE A 81 6.85 -2.95 -7.32
CA PHE A 81 5.41 -3.03 -7.54
C PHE A 81 4.74 -4.09 -6.64
N ILE A 82 5.34 -5.27 -6.55
CA ILE A 82 4.80 -6.39 -5.77
C ILE A 82 4.87 -6.10 -4.27
N PHE A 83 6.00 -5.61 -3.77
CA PHE A 83 6.22 -5.51 -2.33
C PHE A 83 5.85 -4.15 -1.75
N VAL A 84 6.10 -3.07 -2.47
CA VAL A 84 5.93 -1.70 -1.95
C VAL A 84 4.60 -1.12 -2.42
N ALA A 85 4.37 -1.08 -3.73
CA ALA A 85 3.16 -0.47 -4.28
C ALA A 85 1.89 -1.19 -3.81
N SER A 86 1.92 -2.52 -3.74
CA SER A 86 0.80 -3.33 -3.26
C SER A 86 0.47 -3.06 -1.78
N VAL A 87 1.47 -2.93 -0.92
CA VAL A 87 1.26 -2.62 0.51
C VAL A 87 0.67 -1.22 0.67
N GLU A 88 1.19 -0.23 -0.06
CA GLU A 88 0.68 1.13 -0.02
C GLU A 88 -0.77 1.20 -0.53
N LEU A 89 -1.10 0.42 -1.55
CA LEU A 89 -2.47 0.30 -2.06
C LEU A 89 -3.45 -0.23 -1.01
N PHE A 90 -3.07 -1.27 -0.27
CA PHE A 90 -3.94 -1.82 0.80
C PHE A 90 -4.16 -0.81 1.94
N LYS A 91 -3.13 -0.02 2.26
CA LYS A 91 -3.25 1.07 3.26
C LYS A 91 -4.13 2.22 2.78
N ALA A 92 -4.32 2.38 1.47
CA ALA A 92 -5.16 3.45 0.92
C ALA A 92 -6.60 3.46 1.47
N ASN A 93 -7.11 2.31 1.90
CA ASN A 93 -8.45 2.16 2.44
C ASN A 93 -8.65 2.80 3.83
N THR A 94 -7.59 2.99 4.62
CA THR A 94 -7.67 3.52 6.00
C THR A 94 -7.19 4.97 6.13
N ILE A 95 -6.74 5.59 5.03
CA ILE A 95 -6.14 6.94 5.00
C ILE A 95 -7.02 8.02 5.65
N HIS A 96 -8.34 7.95 5.46
CA HIS A 96 -9.28 9.00 5.89
C HIS A 96 -9.52 9.04 7.40
N GLU A 97 -9.13 7.99 8.11
CA GLU A 97 -9.26 7.89 9.57
C GLU A 97 -8.05 8.52 10.28
N GLU A 98 -6.95 8.74 9.57
CA GLU A 98 -5.72 9.32 10.10
C GLU A 98 -5.51 10.79 9.68
N LYS A 99 -5.62 11.71 10.64
CA LYS A 99 -5.25 13.12 10.42
C LYS A 99 -3.76 13.24 10.07
N GLY A 100 -3.48 13.78 8.89
CA GLY A 100 -2.11 14.02 8.43
C GLY A 100 -1.41 12.78 7.87
N TYR A 101 -2.17 11.77 7.41
CA TYR A 101 -1.65 10.55 6.79
C TYR A 101 -0.55 10.83 5.76
N PHE A 102 -0.77 11.72 4.78
CA PHE A 102 0.25 12.02 3.75
C PHE A 102 1.54 12.60 4.35
N LYS A 103 1.43 13.49 5.34
CA LYS A 103 2.60 14.05 6.05
C LYS A 103 3.31 12.99 6.89
N LYS A 104 2.58 12.03 7.47
CA LYS A 104 3.14 10.89 8.21
C LYS A 104 3.70 9.81 7.28
N SER A 105 3.08 9.54 6.14
CA SER A 105 3.53 8.55 5.15
C SER A 105 4.82 9.03 4.48
N ILE A 106 4.88 10.31 4.06
CA ILE A 106 6.11 10.93 3.55
C ILE A 106 7.22 10.99 4.61
N LYS A 107 6.92 11.07 5.92
CA LYS A 107 7.93 11.26 6.98
C LYS A 107 8.34 9.97 7.71
N GLY A 108 7.43 9.00 7.82
CA GLY A 108 7.58 7.75 8.55
C GLY A 108 7.77 6.54 7.64
N HIS A 109 7.00 6.44 6.55
CA HIS A 109 7.13 5.34 5.60
C HIS A 109 8.29 5.55 4.64
N PHE A 110 8.52 6.77 4.17
CA PHE A 110 9.68 7.06 3.32
C PHE A 110 11.01 6.74 4.01
N LYS A 111 11.16 6.96 5.32
CA LYS A 111 12.44 6.66 6.00
C LYS A 111 12.68 5.16 6.14
N LEU A 112 11.66 4.38 6.51
CA LEU A 112 11.76 2.92 6.69
C LEU A 112 11.72 2.15 5.36
N LEU A 113 10.86 2.55 4.40
CA LEU A 113 10.85 2.00 3.05
C LEU A 113 12.11 2.37 2.29
N VAL A 114 12.58 3.62 2.35
CA VAL A 114 13.87 3.97 1.72
C VAL A 114 15.00 3.19 2.38
N ILE A 115 15.02 3.03 3.70
CA ILE A 115 16.05 2.19 4.36
C ILE A 115 15.92 0.72 3.95
N LEU A 116 14.71 0.16 3.84
CA LEU A 116 14.50 -1.25 3.50
C LEU A 116 14.76 -1.50 2.01
N GLU A 117 14.35 -0.59 1.12
CA GLU A 117 14.68 -0.54 -0.30
C GLU A 117 16.18 -0.30 -0.51
N PHE A 118 16.80 0.56 0.30
CA PHE A 118 18.24 0.77 0.33
C PHE A 118 18.93 -0.54 0.66
N ILE A 119 18.51 -1.20 1.73
CA ILE A 119 19.09 -2.49 2.14
C ILE A 119 18.90 -3.53 1.05
N VAL A 120 17.71 -3.63 0.43
CA VAL A 120 17.39 -4.64 -0.61
C VAL A 120 18.08 -4.35 -1.95
N ALA A 121 18.24 -3.09 -2.34
CA ALA A 121 18.90 -2.68 -3.57
C ALA A 121 20.43 -2.62 -3.44
N PHE A 122 20.94 -2.41 -2.22
CA PHE A 122 22.37 -2.33 -1.96
C PHE A 122 23.02 -3.72 -1.94
N GLN A 123 24.32 -3.77 -2.24
CA GLN A 123 25.11 -4.98 -2.41
C GLN A 123 24.83 -6.02 -1.30
N SER A 124 24.53 -7.25 -1.71
CA SER A 124 24.27 -8.33 -0.75
C SER A 124 25.55 -8.74 -0.04
N PHE A 125 25.41 -9.20 1.19
CA PHE A 125 26.49 -9.85 1.90
C PHE A 125 26.81 -11.23 1.28
N SER A 126 27.78 -11.94 1.86
CA SER A 126 28.01 -13.33 1.51
C SER A 126 26.74 -14.15 1.75
N LEU A 127 26.53 -15.20 0.95
CA LEU A 127 25.33 -16.05 1.04
C LEU A 127 25.09 -16.58 2.46
N VAL A 128 26.16 -16.97 3.17
CA VAL A 128 26.08 -17.45 4.56
C VAL A 128 25.58 -16.35 5.50
N ALA A 129 26.07 -15.12 5.35
CA ALA A 129 25.61 -14.00 6.16
C ALA A 129 24.13 -13.67 5.87
N GLU A 130 23.73 -13.65 4.59
CA GLU A 130 22.34 -13.38 4.20
C GLU A 130 21.37 -14.45 4.73
N LEU A 131 21.78 -15.73 4.76
CA LEU A 131 20.97 -16.81 5.34
C LEU A 131 20.70 -16.63 6.84
N ILE A 132 21.53 -15.88 7.56
CA ILE A 132 21.36 -15.55 8.99
C ILE A 132 20.59 -14.23 9.15
N ILE A 133 20.90 -13.21 8.35
CA ILE A 133 20.30 -11.87 8.46
C ILE A 133 18.81 -11.90 8.08
N VAL A 134 18.43 -12.61 7.02
CA VAL A 134 17.04 -12.69 6.54
C VAL A 134 16.07 -13.20 7.63
N PRO A 135 16.29 -14.34 8.30
CA PRO A 135 15.36 -14.83 9.32
C PRO A 135 15.33 -13.92 10.57
N ILE A 136 16.48 -13.37 10.99
CA ILE A 136 16.54 -12.47 12.16
C ILE A 136 15.74 -11.19 11.89
N SER A 137 15.95 -10.57 10.73
CA SER A 137 15.21 -9.36 10.33
C SER A 137 13.72 -9.65 10.14
N THR A 138 13.36 -10.79 9.55
CA THR A 138 11.96 -11.23 9.42
C THR A 138 11.30 -11.38 10.79
N LEU A 139 11.96 -12.05 11.74
CA LEU A 139 11.44 -12.21 13.11
C LEU A 139 11.28 -10.86 13.82
N ALA A 140 12.24 -9.95 13.67
CA ALA A 140 12.16 -8.61 14.26
C ALA A 140 10.94 -7.82 13.73
N VAL A 141 10.70 -7.87 12.41
CA VAL A 141 9.54 -7.22 11.80
C VAL A 141 8.23 -7.88 12.23
N LEU A 142 8.18 -9.21 12.32
CA LEU A 142 6.99 -9.92 12.81
C LEU A 142 6.68 -9.59 14.26
N LEU A 143 7.71 -9.50 15.12
CA LEU A 143 7.55 -9.08 16.51
C LEU A 143 7.05 -7.65 16.63
N LEU A 144 7.59 -6.72 15.82
CA LEU A 144 7.09 -5.35 15.75
C LEU A 144 5.61 -5.32 15.35
N ALA A 145 5.25 -5.99 14.24
CA ALA A 145 3.87 -6.03 13.74
C ALA A 145 2.90 -6.65 14.76
N PHE A 146 3.33 -7.67 15.49
CA PHE A 146 2.54 -8.26 16.57
C PHE A 146 2.38 -7.31 17.76
N ALA A 147 3.44 -6.57 18.12
CA ALA A 147 3.40 -5.60 19.20
C ALA A 147 2.50 -4.39 18.87
N GLU A 148 2.52 -3.92 17.63
CA GLU A 148 1.64 -2.83 17.14
C GLU A 148 0.15 -3.20 17.21
N ALA A 149 -0.18 -4.50 17.14
CA ALA A 149 -1.57 -4.95 17.12
C ALA A 149 -2.31 -4.80 18.47
N LYS A 150 -1.59 -4.66 19.59
CA LYS A 150 -2.19 -4.55 20.93
C LYS A 150 -1.48 -3.50 21.77
N GLU A 151 -2.24 -2.57 22.35
CA GLU A 151 -1.68 -1.51 23.20
C GLU A 151 -0.89 -2.04 24.42
N GLU A 152 -1.18 -3.26 24.88
CA GLU A 152 -0.45 -3.93 25.97
C GLU A 152 1.04 -4.12 25.65
N TYR A 153 1.42 -4.20 24.37
CA TYR A 153 2.80 -4.44 23.93
C TYR A 153 3.52 -3.17 23.48
N LYS A 154 3.02 -1.99 23.83
CA LYS A 154 3.60 -0.70 23.41
C LYS A 154 5.07 -0.52 23.78
N SER A 155 5.51 -1.10 24.90
CA SER A 155 6.93 -1.10 25.28
C SER A 155 7.80 -1.91 24.31
N VAL A 156 7.29 -3.03 23.81
CA VAL A 156 7.97 -3.88 22.80
C VAL A 156 7.98 -3.18 21.45
N GLU A 157 6.85 -2.57 21.05
CA GLU A 157 6.74 -1.74 19.84
C GLU A 157 7.81 -0.64 19.83
N ASN A 158 7.92 0.13 20.92
CA ASN A 158 8.89 1.22 21.03
C ASN A 158 10.34 0.69 20.94
N LEU A 159 10.65 -0.41 21.62
CA LEU A 159 11.98 -1.01 21.61
C LEU A 159 12.35 -1.55 20.22
N MET A 160 11.44 -2.28 19.57
CA MET A 160 11.66 -2.82 18.22
C MET A 160 11.78 -1.70 17.19
N THR A 161 10.95 -0.66 17.28
CA THR A 161 11.04 0.52 16.43
C THR A 161 12.39 1.23 16.59
N TRP A 162 12.87 1.37 17.82
CA TRP A 162 14.18 1.96 18.09
C TRP A 162 15.33 1.11 17.56
N MET A 163 15.30 -0.21 17.77
CA MET A 163 16.31 -1.14 17.23
C MET A 163 16.34 -1.13 15.71
N LEU A 164 15.18 -1.20 15.05
CA LEU A 164 15.07 -1.14 13.58
C LEU A 164 15.53 0.21 13.04
N SER A 165 15.27 1.31 13.77
CA SER A 165 15.76 2.64 13.39
C SER A 165 17.29 2.72 13.48
N ILE A 166 17.91 2.17 14.53
CA ILE A 166 19.38 2.11 14.66
C ILE A 166 19.98 1.25 13.56
N PHE A 167 19.43 0.06 13.33
CA PHE A 167 19.89 -0.83 12.26
C PHE A 167 19.79 -0.12 10.90
N GLY A 168 18.68 0.57 10.65
CA GLY A 168 18.50 1.36 9.44
C GLY A 168 19.53 2.48 9.29
N ILE A 169 19.81 3.23 10.36
CA ILE A 169 20.85 4.26 10.36
C ILE A 169 22.24 3.66 10.11
N PHE A 170 22.56 2.53 10.76
CA PHE A 170 23.81 1.81 10.56
C PHE A 170 24.00 1.39 9.10
N MET A 171 22.94 0.86 8.47
CA MET A 171 22.97 0.47 7.06
C MET A 171 23.20 1.67 6.13
N VAL A 172 22.58 2.82 6.42
CA VAL A 172 22.84 4.07 5.67
C VAL A 172 24.30 4.51 5.82
N PHE A 173 24.86 4.49 7.03
CA PHE A 173 26.27 4.82 7.25
C PHE A 173 27.21 3.86 6.52
N PHE A 174 26.95 2.55 6.62
CA PHE A 174 27.75 1.53 5.94
C PHE A 174 27.75 1.74 4.42
N ALA A 175 26.60 2.12 3.88
CA ALA A 175 26.50 2.36 2.46
C ALA A 175 27.18 3.65 2.00
N LEU A 176 27.06 4.74 2.78
CA LEU A 176 27.83 5.96 2.52
C LEU A 176 29.35 5.70 2.58
N TYR A 177 29.78 4.87 3.54
CA TYR A 177 31.17 4.44 3.65
C TYR A 177 31.62 3.64 2.41
N PHE A 178 30.82 2.68 1.96
CA PHE A 178 31.12 1.91 0.77
C PHE A 178 31.13 2.77 -0.51
N ILE A 179 30.17 3.68 -0.67
CA ILE A 179 30.15 4.66 -1.77
C ILE A 179 31.42 5.51 -1.75
N SER A 180 31.95 5.84 -0.57
CA SER A 180 33.18 6.64 -0.43
C SER A 180 34.44 5.87 -0.82
N ILE A 181 34.45 4.55 -0.69
CA ILE A 181 35.61 3.69 -1.02
C ILE A 181 35.54 3.19 -2.47
N SER A 182 34.35 2.84 -2.94
CA SER A 182 34.08 2.26 -4.26
C SER A 182 33.30 3.25 -5.13
N PHE A 183 33.74 4.52 -5.13
CA PHE A 183 33.01 5.59 -5.82
C PHE A 183 32.90 5.35 -7.33
N ASP A 184 33.92 4.77 -7.96
CA ASP A 184 33.90 4.44 -9.39
C ASP A 184 32.81 3.42 -9.76
N ASP A 185 32.57 2.42 -8.89
CA ASP A 185 31.51 1.41 -9.09
C ASP A 185 30.10 2.00 -8.86
N PHE A 186 29.99 2.95 -7.93
CA PHE A 186 28.73 3.64 -7.64
C PHE A 186 28.40 4.72 -8.69
N SER A 187 29.39 5.45 -9.18
CA SER A 187 29.25 6.50 -10.20
C SER A 187 28.87 5.93 -11.58
N GLN A 188 28.86 4.61 -11.74
CA GLN A 188 28.23 4.00 -12.91
C GLN A 188 26.75 4.38 -12.91
N SER A 189 26.30 5.01 -14.00
CA SER A 189 24.92 5.49 -14.19
C SER A 189 23.86 4.44 -13.79
N LYS A 190 24.17 3.16 -14.02
CA LYS A 190 23.31 2.01 -13.74
C LYS A 190 23.06 1.78 -12.25
N THR A 191 24.10 1.88 -11.42
CA THR A 191 24.00 1.69 -9.96
C THR A 191 23.17 2.80 -9.31
N LEU A 192 23.40 4.05 -9.76
CA LEU A 192 22.62 5.21 -9.33
C LEU A 192 21.13 5.10 -9.70
N MET A 193 20.83 4.64 -10.92
CA MET A 193 19.45 4.41 -11.37
C MET A 193 18.79 3.28 -10.57
N ASN A 194 19.47 2.14 -10.41
CA ASN A 194 18.96 1.02 -9.61
C ASN A 194 18.59 1.42 -8.19
N PHE A 195 19.38 2.31 -7.59
CA PHE A 195 19.14 2.86 -6.26
C PHE A 195 17.99 3.86 -6.22
N SER A 196 17.91 4.74 -7.22
CA SER A 196 16.96 5.88 -7.22
C SER A 196 15.55 5.48 -7.68
N ILE A 197 15.42 4.45 -8.51
CA ILE A 197 14.14 4.07 -9.13
C ILE A 197 13.04 3.76 -8.11
N PRO A 198 13.25 2.90 -7.08
CA PRO A 198 12.20 2.63 -6.09
C PRO A 198 11.71 3.89 -5.36
N ILE A 199 12.64 4.80 -5.07
CA ILE A 199 12.36 6.09 -4.42
C ILE A 199 11.50 6.97 -5.33
N ILE A 200 11.93 7.14 -6.57
CA ILE A 200 11.23 7.96 -7.57
C ILE A 200 9.82 7.38 -7.80
N LEU A 201 9.71 6.07 -8.05
CA LEU A 201 8.43 5.39 -8.25
C LEU A 201 7.50 5.56 -7.05
N SER A 202 8.02 5.48 -5.82
CA SER A 202 7.23 5.72 -4.60
C SER A 202 6.68 7.14 -4.52
N ILE A 203 7.44 8.17 -4.91
CA ILE A 203 6.95 9.56 -4.97
C ILE A 203 5.84 9.68 -6.01
N PHE A 204 6.08 9.13 -7.22
CA PHE A 204 5.09 9.17 -8.30
C PHE A 204 3.84 8.34 -8.00
N LEU A 205 3.91 7.32 -7.14
CA LEU A 205 2.75 6.54 -6.74
C LEU A 205 1.79 7.33 -5.81
N LEU A 206 2.27 8.33 -5.07
CA LEU A 206 1.45 9.07 -4.09
C LEU A 206 0.19 9.73 -4.69
N PRO A 207 0.25 10.44 -5.83
CA PRO A 207 -0.95 10.93 -6.53
C PRO A 207 -1.98 9.84 -6.82
N PHE A 208 -1.53 8.67 -7.29
CA PHE A 208 -2.42 7.54 -7.56
C PHE A 208 -3.09 7.03 -6.28
N ILE A 209 -2.31 6.83 -5.20
CA ILE A 209 -2.83 6.41 -3.90
C ILE A 209 -3.84 7.41 -3.34
N PHE A 210 -3.58 8.71 -3.49
CA PHE A 210 -4.51 9.75 -3.08
C PHE A 210 -5.84 9.63 -3.82
N ILE A 211 -5.83 9.51 -5.14
CA ILE A 211 -7.06 9.38 -5.96
C ILE A 211 -7.81 8.09 -5.58
N ILE A 212 -7.12 6.97 -5.47
CA ILE A 212 -7.72 5.68 -5.11
C ILE A 212 -8.30 5.71 -3.69
N SER A 213 -7.61 6.35 -2.73
CA SER A 213 -8.14 6.48 -1.37
C SER A 213 -9.47 7.21 -1.36
N ILE A 214 -9.61 8.30 -2.13
CA ILE A 214 -10.87 9.04 -2.24
C ILE A 214 -11.93 8.15 -2.87
N TYR A 215 -11.60 7.45 -3.95
CA TYR A 215 -12.51 6.51 -4.59
C TYR A 215 -13.02 5.45 -3.61
N MET A 216 -12.13 4.82 -2.83
CA MET A 216 -12.48 3.81 -1.82
C MET A 216 -13.39 4.38 -0.72
N LEU A 217 -13.16 5.62 -0.28
CA LEU A 217 -14.03 6.29 0.70
C LEU A 217 -15.46 6.45 0.19
N TYR A 218 -15.62 6.98 -1.02
CA TYR A 218 -16.94 7.17 -1.61
C TYR A 218 -17.61 5.83 -1.92
N GLU A 219 -16.86 4.83 -2.41
CA GLU A 219 -17.41 3.49 -2.61
C GLU A 219 -17.91 2.90 -1.29
N ARG A 220 -17.14 2.99 -0.21
CA ARG A 220 -17.52 2.53 1.14
C ARG A 220 -18.82 3.18 1.62
N ILE A 221 -18.95 4.49 1.44
CA ILE A 221 -20.15 5.24 1.81
C ILE A 221 -21.36 4.81 0.97
N LEU A 222 -21.18 4.73 -0.35
CA LEU A 222 -22.26 4.48 -1.32
C LEU A 222 -22.64 3.01 -1.48
N VAL A 223 -21.84 2.07 -0.97
CA VAL A 223 -22.20 0.65 -0.91
C VAL A 223 -23.50 0.44 -0.14
N ARG A 224 -23.77 1.24 0.91
CA ARG A 224 -25.02 1.16 1.68
C ARG A 224 -26.27 1.45 0.85
N VAL A 225 -26.16 2.34 -0.15
CA VAL A 225 -27.24 2.59 -1.12
C VAL A 225 -27.56 1.33 -1.94
N ASN A 226 -26.58 0.45 -2.21
CA ASN A 226 -26.88 -0.81 -2.88
C ASN A 226 -27.72 -1.76 -2.01
N ILE A 227 -27.65 -1.62 -0.69
CA ILE A 227 -28.39 -2.44 0.28
C ILE A 227 -29.81 -1.89 0.45
N TYR A 228 -29.97 -0.56 0.48
CA TYR A 228 -31.27 0.09 0.69
C TYR A 228 -32.16 0.13 -0.55
N THR A 229 -31.64 -0.20 -1.74
CA THR A 229 -32.34 0.02 -3.00
C THR A 229 -32.23 -1.20 -3.91
N GLU A 230 -33.37 -1.80 -4.23
CA GLU A 230 -33.42 -2.97 -5.11
C GLU A 230 -33.28 -2.59 -6.59
N ASP A 231 -33.91 -1.50 -7.04
CA ASP A 231 -33.87 -1.07 -8.44
C ASP A 231 -32.50 -0.49 -8.82
N ARG A 232 -31.99 -0.89 -9.99
CA ARG A 232 -30.71 -0.38 -10.54
C ARG A 232 -30.77 1.11 -10.90
N LEU A 233 -31.90 1.60 -11.40
CA LEU A 233 -32.07 2.99 -11.81
C LEU A 233 -32.11 3.93 -10.60
N TYR A 234 -32.83 3.56 -9.54
CA TYR A 234 -32.89 4.35 -8.31
C TYR A 234 -31.56 4.33 -7.56
N ARG A 235 -30.83 3.19 -7.58
CA ARG A 235 -29.44 3.12 -7.08
C ARG A 235 -28.53 4.14 -7.75
N LEU A 236 -28.53 4.18 -9.08
CA LEU A 236 -27.68 5.10 -9.84
C LEU A 236 -28.08 6.55 -9.56
N TYR A 237 -29.39 6.84 -9.53
CA TYR A 237 -29.91 8.17 -9.23
C TYR A 237 -29.51 8.63 -7.83
N ALA A 238 -29.72 7.81 -6.80
CA ALA A 238 -29.35 8.13 -5.41
C ALA A 238 -27.86 8.42 -5.26
N LYS A 239 -27.00 7.59 -5.88
CA LYS A 239 -25.54 7.81 -5.86
C LYS A 239 -25.15 9.12 -6.52
N LEU A 240 -25.65 9.38 -7.73
CA LEU A 240 -25.35 10.61 -8.46
C LEU A 240 -25.88 11.84 -7.71
N LYS A 241 -27.12 11.78 -7.20
CA LYS A 241 -27.75 12.89 -6.49
C LYS A 241 -27.02 13.20 -5.19
N GLY A 242 -26.65 12.18 -4.41
CA GLY A 242 -25.82 12.34 -3.22
C GLY A 242 -24.46 12.96 -3.55
N LEU A 243 -23.75 12.46 -4.56
CA LEU A 243 -22.46 13.00 -4.97
C LEU A 243 -22.55 14.47 -5.44
N ILE A 244 -23.57 14.82 -6.22
CA ILE A 244 -23.77 16.20 -6.72
C ILE A 244 -24.13 17.15 -5.58
N TYR A 245 -24.98 16.71 -4.64
CA TYR A 245 -25.47 17.54 -3.55
C TYR A 245 -24.39 17.81 -2.50
N PHE A 246 -23.75 16.75 -2.00
CA PHE A 246 -22.74 16.84 -0.94
C PHE A 246 -21.35 17.19 -1.46
N LYS A 247 -21.09 17.06 -2.77
CA LYS A 247 -19.84 17.42 -3.46
C LYS A 247 -18.60 16.78 -2.82
N ARG A 248 -17.85 17.55 -2.02
CA ARG A 248 -16.62 17.13 -1.31
C ARG A 248 -16.86 16.81 0.17
N ASP A 249 -18.06 17.09 0.69
CA ASP A 249 -18.40 16.82 2.09
C ASP A 249 -18.82 15.35 2.26
N TYR A 250 -17.80 14.49 2.32
CA TYR A 250 -17.99 13.06 2.56
C TYR A 250 -18.63 12.77 3.92
N LYS A 251 -18.48 13.66 4.91
CA LYS A 251 -19.04 13.47 6.25
C LYS A 251 -20.55 13.63 6.21
N SER A 252 -21.03 14.73 5.63
CA SER A 252 -22.47 14.94 5.44
C SER A 252 -23.10 13.88 4.54
N LEU A 253 -22.39 13.44 3.49
CA LEU A 253 -22.85 12.32 2.66
C LEU A 253 -22.98 11.02 3.48
N ASN A 254 -21.97 10.71 4.30
CA ASN A 254 -21.95 9.53 5.15
C ASN A 254 -23.07 9.59 6.21
N ASP A 255 -23.29 10.76 6.80
CA ASP A 255 -24.32 10.98 7.81
C ASP A 255 -25.72 10.85 7.19
N TRP A 256 -25.97 11.47 6.04
CA TRP A 256 -27.24 11.32 5.31
C TRP A 256 -27.58 9.85 5.07
N ILE A 257 -26.64 9.06 4.52
CA ILE A 257 -26.87 7.63 4.26
C ILE A 257 -27.03 6.85 5.57
N SER A 258 -26.43 7.28 6.67
CA SER A 258 -26.59 6.63 7.99
C SER A 258 -27.96 6.89 8.60
N PHE A 259 -28.56 8.05 8.33
CA PHE A 259 -29.90 8.40 8.80
C PHE A 259 -31.02 7.94 7.85
N SER A 260 -30.68 7.48 6.65
CA SER A 260 -31.66 7.05 5.66
C SER A 260 -32.11 5.60 5.87
N CYS A 261 -33.37 5.33 5.53
CA CYS A 261 -33.99 4.00 5.58
C CYS A 261 -34.28 3.47 4.18
N VAL A 262 -34.62 2.18 4.06
CA VAL A 262 -35.01 1.55 2.78
C VAL A 262 -36.12 2.33 2.07
N SER A 263 -37.12 2.81 2.82
CA SER A 263 -38.25 3.61 2.32
C SER A 263 -37.83 4.90 1.61
N ASP A 264 -36.68 5.48 1.97
CA ASP A 264 -36.19 6.72 1.36
C ASP A 264 -35.71 6.50 -0.08
N PHE A 265 -35.42 5.26 -0.48
CA PHE A 265 -34.85 4.93 -1.78
C PHE A 265 -35.81 4.22 -2.75
N GLU A 266 -37.11 4.23 -2.47
CA GLU A 266 -38.13 3.56 -3.31
C GLU A 266 -38.43 4.30 -4.61
N SER A 267 -38.22 5.63 -4.66
CA SER A 267 -38.49 6.44 -5.84
C SER A 267 -37.56 7.65 -5.93
N ARG A 268 -37.51 8.31 -7.10
CA ARG A 268 -36.75 9.57 -7.25
C ARG A 268 -37.24 10.67 -6.29
N LYS A 269 -38.56 10.70 -6.02
CA LYS A 269 -39.18 11.71 -5.17
C LYS A 269 -38.78 11.51 -3.71
N THR A 270 -38.84 10.28 -3.20
CA THR A 270 -38.44 9.96 -1.82
C THR A 270 -36.93 10.20 -1.61
N ILE A 271 -36.09 9.93 -2.62
CA ILE A 271 -34.66 10.23 -2.55
C ILE A 271 -34.43 11.74 -2.38
N ASP A 272 -35.11 12.56 -3.17
CA ASP A 272 -34.99 14.01 -3.08
C ASP A 272 -35.54 14.55 -1.73
N GLU A 273 -36.65 14.00 -1.25
CA GLU A 273 -37.23 14.31 0.07
C GLU A 273 -36.29 13.94 1.22
N SER A 274 -35.59 12.81 1.13
CA SER A 274 -34.64 12.36 2.16
C SER A 274 -33.48 13.34 2.34
N ILE A 275 -32.97 13.91 1.24
CA ILE A 275 -31.87 14.89 1.27
C ILE A 275 -32.35 16.20 1.92
N ILE A 276 -33.58 16.63 1.61
CA ILE A 276 -34.20 17.83 2.19
C ILE A 276 -34.47 17.62 3.69
N SER A 277 -35.00 16.45 4.07
CA SER A 277 -35.27 16.07 5.46
C SER A 277 -33.98 16.03 6.29
N PHE A 278 -32.90 15.48 5.73
CA PHE A 278 -31.59 15.49 6.36
C PHE A 278 -31.07 16.91 6.59
N LYS A 279 -31.20 17.80 5.58
CA LYS A 279 -30.82 19.21 5.72
C LYS A 279 -31.58 19.90 6.85
N ASN A 280 -32.91 19.78 6.87
CA ASN A 280 -33.74 20.41 7.90
C ASN A 280 -33.41 19.89 9.31
N SER A 281 -32.99 18.63 9.40
CA SER A 281 -32.55 17.99 10.65
C SER A 281 -31.12 18.38 11.06
N ALA A 282 -30.28 18.80 10.12
CA ALA A 282 -28.92 19.30 10.37
C ALA A 282 -28.95 20.78 10.81
N ASP A 283 -29.77 21.61 10.15
CA ASP A 283 -29.94 23.04 10.49
C ASP A 283 -30.55 23.24 11.89
N LYS A 284 -31.31 22.28 12.42
CA LYS A 284 -31.87 22.30 13.79
C LYS A 284 -30.86 21.92 14.90
N ARG A 285 -29.68 21.41 14.55
CA ARG A 285 -28.64 20.98 15.51
C ARG A 285 -27.53 22.02 15.71
N VAL A 286 -27.58 23.13 14.98
CA VAL A 286 -26.72 24.31 15.11
C VAL A 286 -27.44 25.34 15.97
#